data_AF-A0A554J6F9-F1
#
_entry.id   AF-A0A554J6F9-F1
#
_cell.length_a   1.000
_cell.length_b   1.000
_cell.length_c   1.000
_cell.angle_alpha   90.00
_cell.angle_beta   90.00
_cell.angle_gamma   90.00
#
_symmetry.space_group_name_H-M   'P 1'
#
loop_
_entity.id
_entity.type
_entity.pdbx_description
1 polymer ?
#
loop_
_entity_poly.entity_id
_entity_poly.type
_entity_poly.pdbx_seq_one_letter_code
_entity_poly.pdbx_strand_id
1 'polypeptide(L)'
;MSIRMRHTRGHTNNRRSHHALVDMNIVKDKESGNLRLPHRLDEATGMYRGKQIFTPRVKAPKSDKMKGPNTEPVEKHTHEHAAEVHANAEAKSSKGIFGKVATGGRPKARSGFGGGA
;
A
#
# COMPACT_ATOMS: atom_id res chain seq x y z
N MET A 1 23.14 23.55 -5.09
CA MET A 1 23.61 23.19 -3.73
C MET A 1 24.02 21.72 -3.69
N SER A 2 25.31 21.43 -3.52
CA SER A 2 25.79 20.06 -3.27
C SER A 2 26.06 19.89 -1.76
N ILE A 3 25.56 18.81 -1.17
CA ILE A 3 25.89 18.43 0.20
C ILE A 3 27.32 17.87 0.18
N ARG A 4 28.27 18.61 0.77
CA ARG A 4 29.69 18.23 0.79
C ARG A 4 29.98 17.08 1.75
N MET A 5 29.25 16.97 2.87
CA MET A 5 29.44 15.93 3.90
C MET A 5 28.12 15.40 4.45
N ARG A 6 28.14 14.17 4.97
CA ARG A 6 26.98 13.57 5.63
C ARG A 6 26.67 14.29 6.94
N HIS A 7 25.39 14.54 7.20
CA HIS A 7 24.96 15.05 8.50
C HIS A 7 25.25 14.02 9.60
N THR A 8 25.69 14.50 10.75
CA THR A 8 25.87 13.64 11.92
C THR A 8 24.52 13.14 12.42
N ARG A 9 24.54 12.00 13.13
CA ARG A 9 23.33 11.45 13.75
C ARG A 9 22.70 12.44 14.74
N GLY A 10 23.51 13.14 15.52
CA GLY A 10 23.06 14.19 16.44
C GLY A 10 22.36 15.35 15.72
N HIS A 11 22.95 15.89 14.65
CA HIS A 11 22.32 16.98 13.88
C HIS A 11 20.98 16.55 13.26
N THR A 12 20.91 15.32 12.75
CA THR A 12 19.67 14.76 12.20
C THR A 12 18.61 14.55 13.27
N ASN A 13 18.99 14.04 14.45
CA ASN A 13 18.07 13.78 15.56
C ASN A 13 17.54 15.08 16.18
N ASN A 14 18.40 16.08 16.38
CA ASN A 14 17.99 17.40 16.89
C ASN A 14 17.05 18.10 15.90
N ARG A 15 17.27 17.95 14.59
CA ARG A 15 16.33 18.48 13.60
C ARG A 15 14.98 17.77 13.66
N ARG A 16 14.97 16.45 13.91
CA ARG A 16 13.76 15.62 13.97
C ARG A 16 13.10 15.57 15.34
N SER A 17 13.63 16.24 16.36
CA SER A 17 13.09 16.20 17.73
C SER A 17 11.64 16.71 17.80
N HIS A 18 11.28 17.65 16.92
CA HIS A 18 9.94 18.24 16.84
C HIS A 18 8.99 17.51 15.88
N HIS A 19 9.40 16.38 15.28
CA HIS A 19 8.60 15.66 14.29
C HIS A 19 7.61 14.65 14.90
N ALA A 20 7.57 14.53 16.23
CA ALA A 20 6.66 13.59 16.88
C ALA A 20 5.19 13.95 16.59
N LEU A 21 4.37 12.94 16.31
CA LEU A 21 2.93 13.11 16.19
C LEU A 21 2.32 13.26 17.58
N VAL A 22 1.27 14.07 17.68
CA VAL A 22 0.50 14.25 18.92
C VAL A 22 -0.72 13.35 18.86
N ASP A 23 -1.02 12.69 19.96
CA ASP A 23 -2.21 11.84 20.08
C ASP A 23 -3.49 12.65 19.97
N MET A 24 -4.51 12.05 19.35
CA MET A 24 -5.83 12.67 19.25
C MET A 24 -6.62 12.47 20.54
N ASN A 25 -7.40 13.49 20.92
CA ASN A 25 -8.36 13.34 22.01
C ASN A 25 -9.58 12.54 21.53
N ILE A 26 -9.81 11.39 22.14
CA ILE A 26 -10.90 10.47 21.79
C ILE A 26 -11.81 10.31 23.00
N VAL A 27 -13.12 10.50 22.79
CA VAL A 27 -14.15 10.44 23.82
C VAL A 27 -15.03 9.23 23.58
N LYS A 28 -15.32 8.49 24.64
CA LYS A 28 -16.30 7.41 24.61
C LYS A 28 -17.72 7.98 24.67
N ASP A 29 -18.57 7.58 23.74
CA ASP A 29 -19.98 7.93 23.77
C ASP A 29 -20.73 7.14 24.84
N LYS A 30 -21.70 7.78 25.51
CA LYS A 30 -22.41 7.18 26.64
C LYS A 30 -23.48 6.20 26.19
N GLU A 31 -24.13 6.47 25.06
CA GLU A 31 -25.26 5.69 24.58
C GLU A 31 -24.79 4.51 23.72
N SER A 32 -23.89 4.76 22.78
CA SER A 32 -23.39 3.72 21.86
C SER A 32 -22.13 3.00 22.37
N GLY A 33 -21.43 3.57 23.35
CA GLY A 33 -20.13 3.07 23.80
C GLY A 33 -19.00 3.23 22.78
N ASN A 34 -19.27 3.84 21.61
CA ASN A 34 -18.29 4.03 20.55
C ASN A 34 -17.28 5.12 20.87
N LEU A 35 -16.10 5.02 20.26
CA LEU A 35 -15.08 6.05 20.32
C LEU A 35 -15.35 7.10 19.25
N ARG A 36 -15.50 8.37 19.66
CA ARG A 36 -15.70 9.50 18.76
C ARG A 36 -14.77 10.65 19.10
N LEU A 37 -14.54 11.52 18.12
CA LEU A 37 -13.81 12.76 18.35
C LEU A 37 -14.72 13.81 19.01
N PRO A 38 -14.17 14.70 19.86
CA PRO A 38 -14.90 15.84 20.39
C PRO A 38 -15.54 16.67 19.27
N HIS A 39 -16.75 17.19 19.52
CA HIS A 39 -17.53 18.01 18.58
C HIS A 39 -17.87 17.36 17.23
N ARG A 40 -17.58 16.07 17.06
CA ARG A 40 -17.98 15.31 15.87
C ARG A 40 -19.14 14.37 16.18
N LEU A 41 -19.85 14.06 15.11
CA LEU A 41 -20.91 13.08 15.04
C LEU A 41 -20.32 11.67 15.15
N ASP A 42 -21.05 10.74 15.75
CA ASP A 42 -20.72 9.31 15.62
C ASP A 42 -21.10 8.82 14.23
N GLU A 43 -20.14 8.33 13.45
CA GLU A 43 -20.35 7.83 12.08
C GLU A 43 -21.11 6.51 12.04
N ALA A 44 -21.17 5.77 13.15
CA ALA A 44 -21.90 4.51 13.20
C ALA A 44 -23.38 4.73 13.50
N THR A 45 -23.68 5.52 14.53
CA THR A 45 -25.06 5.76 14.98
C THR A 45 -25.69 6.99 14.36
N GLY A 46 -24.90 7.97 13.89
CA GLY A 46 -25.41 9.26 13.43
C GLY A 46 -25.97 10.14 14.54
N MET A 47 -25.53 9.94 15.78
CA MET A 47 -25.98 10.66 16.97
C MET A 47 -25.01 11.77 17.39
N TYR A 48 -25.54 12.98 17.64
CA TYR A 48 -24.80 14.10 18.22
C TYR A 48 -25.67 14.88 19.20
N ARG A 49 -25.14 15.13 20.40
CA ARG A 49 -25.86 15.85 21.48
C ARG A 49 -27.27 15.32 21.74
N GLY A 50 -27.43 13.99 21.70
CA GLY A 50 -28.71 13.31 21.95
C GLY A 50 -29.72 13.39 20.80
N LYS A 51 -29.33 13.89 19.62
CA LYS A 51 -30.19 13.97 18.44
C LYS A 51 -29.63 13.12 17.30
N GLN A 52 -30.51 12.43 16.60
CA GLN A 52 -30.21 11.71 15.36
C GLN A 52 -30.07 12.73 14.22
N ILE A 53 -28.86 12.88 13.66
CA ILE A 53 -28.60 13.83 12.57
C ILE A 53 -28.69 13.17 11.20
N PHE A 54 -28.15 11.94 11.04
CA PHE A 54 -28.34 11.16 9.82
C PHE A 54 -28.77 9.75 10.15
N THR A 55 -29.67 9.18 9.36
CA THR A 55 -29.96 7.75 9.43
C THR A 55 -28.81 7.00 8.76
N PRO A 56 -28.05 6.15 9.49
CA PRO A 56 -26.99 5.39 8.87
C PRO A 56 -27.58 4.51 7.78
N ARG A 57 -27.04 4.64 6.56
CA ARG A 57 -27.38 3.74 5.47
C ARG A 57 -26.88 2.37 5.90
N VAL A 58 -27.79 1.51 6.35
CA VAL A 58 -27.51 0.09 6.55
C VAL A 58 -27.02 -0.42 5.21
N LYS A 59 -25.71 -0.66 5.09
CA LYS A 59 -25.17 -1.37 3.94
C LYS A 59 -25.82 -2.74 4.01
N ALA A 60 -26.77 -3.00 3.11
CA ALA A 60 -27.33 -4.33 2.94
C ALA A 60 -26.15 -5.32 2.89
N PRO A 61 -26.23 -6.48 3.58
CA PRO A 61 -25.16 -7.45 3.54
C PRO A 61 -24.87 -7.74 2.06
N LYS A 62 -23.62 -7.58 1.64
CA LYS A 62 -23.21 -8.05 0.31
C LYS A 62 -23.52 -9.54 0.32
N SER A 63 -24.58 -9.94 -0.37
CA SER A 63 -24.79 -11.35 -0.63
C SER A 63 -23.56 -11.81 -1.37
N ASP A 64 -22.91 -12.85 -0.84
CA ASP A 64 -21.93 -13.59 -1.62
C ASP A 64 -22.67 -14.01 -2.89
N LYS A 65 -22.25 -13.43 -4.03
CA LYS A 65 -22.77 -13.87 -5.32
C LYS A 65 -22.34 -15.33 -5.44
N MET A 66 -23.22 -16.26 -5.08
CA MET A 66 -23.07 -17.66 -5.47
C MET A 66 -22.88 -17.63 -6.98
N LYS A 67 -21.69 -18.05 -7.41
CA LYS A 67 -21.34 -18.19 -8.81
C LYS A 67 -22.34 -19.21 -9.35
N GLY A 68 -23.39 -18.72 -10.04
CA GLY A 68 -24.35 -19.59 -10.69
C GLY A 68 -23.63 -20.57 -11.62
N PRO A 69 -24.18 -21.76 -11.87
CA PRO A 69 -23.52 -22.74 -12.72
C PRO A 69 -23.19 -22.09 -14.06
N ASN A 70 -21.89 -22.10 -14.42
CA ASN A 70 -21.40 -21.57 -15.68
C ASN A 70 -22.14 -22.27 -16.82
N THR A 71 -23.17 -21.64 -17.35
CA THR A 71 -23.88 -22.14 -18.51
C THR A 71 -23.71 -21.07 -19.58
N GLU A 72 -22.99 -21.49 -20.62
CA GLU A 72 -22.69 -20.83 -21.88
C GLU A 72 -21.47 -19.88 -21.90
N PRO A 73 -20.40 -20.23 -22.66
CA PRO A 73 -19.25 -19.37 -22.84
C PRO A 73 -19.61 -18.19 -23.74
N VAL A 74 -19.64 -16.99 -23.16
CA VAL A 74 -19.74 -15.73 -23.91
C VAL A 74 -18.57 -15.62 -24.88
N GLU A 75 -18.87 -15.38 -26.16
CA GLU A 75 -17.89 -15.24 -27.24
C GLU A 75 -16.83 -14.18 -26.92
N LYS A 76 -15.56 -14.50 -27.16
CA LYS A 76 -14.42 -13.62 -26.87
C LYS A 76 -14.42 -12.46 -27.85
N HIS A 77 -14.46 -11.24 -27.33
CA HIS A 77 -14.23 -10.01 -28.09
C HIS A 77 -12.79 -9.97 -28.60
N THR A 78 -12.60 -10.00 -29.92
CA THR A 78 -11.30 -9.87 -30.58
C THR A 78 -10.94 -8.38 -30.68
N HIS A 79 -9.87 -7.95 -30.00
CA HIS A 79 -9.28 -6.64 -30.24
C HIS A 79 -8.25 -6.76 -31.36
N GLU A 80 -8.54 -6.14 -32.51
CA GLU A 80 -7.57 -5.99 -33.58
C GLU A 80 -6.56 -4.90 -33.21
N HIS A 81 -5.32 -5.32 -32.91
CA HIS A 81 -4.21 -4.40 -32.75
C HIS A 81 -3.51 -4.25 -34.10
N ALA A 82 -3.70 -3.11 -34.76
CA ALA A 82 -2.93 -2.73 -35.94
C ALA A 82 -1.43 -2.73 -35.57
N ALA A 83 -0.66 -3.57 -36.24
CA ALA A 83 0.78 -3.69 -36.03
C ALA A 83 1.50 -2.54 -36.77
N GLU A 84 1.74 -1.44 -36.08
CA GLU A 84 2.75 -0.48 -36.52
C GLU A 84 4.14 -1.04 -36.17
N VAL A 85 4.84 -1.52 -37.20
CA VAL A 85 6.21 -2.02 -37.08
C VAL A 85 7.14 -0.82 -36.96
N HIS A 86 7.51 -0.44 -35.74
CA HIS A 86 8.61 0.51 -35.55
C HIS A 86 9.95 -0.17 -35.85
N ALA A 87 10.45 0.04 -37.06
CA ALA A 87 11.79 -0.32 -37.48
C ALA A 87 12.81 0.58 -36.76
N ASN A 88 13.33 0.11 -35.61
CA ASN A 88 14.70 0.33 -35.12
C ASN A 88 14.85 -0.24 -33.71
N ALA A 89 15.17 -1.54 -33.62
CA ALA A 89 15.59 -2.19 -32.38
C ALA A 89 16.70 -3.23 -32.63
N GLU A 90 17.72 -2.86 -33.40
CA GLU A 90 18.98 -3.59 -33.42
C GLU A 90 19.90 -3.07 -32.30
N ALA A 91 19.74 -3.62 -31.10
CA ALA A 91 20.79 -3.74 -30.08
C ALA A 91 20.32 -4.68 -28.96
N LYS A 92 20.33 -5.99 -29.23
CA LYS A 92 20.12 -7.01 -28.20
C LYS A 92 21.35 -7.06 -27.29
N SER A 93 21.27 -6.49 -26.08
CA SER A 93 22.24 -6.78 -25.03
C SER A 93 21.94 -8.16 -24.43
N SER A 94 22.71 -9.16 -24.85
CA SER A 94 22.63 -10.53 -24.35
C SER A 94 23.32 -10.66 -23.00
N LYS A 95 22.69 -10.19 -21.92
CA LYS A 95 23.07 -10.59 -20.56
C LYS A 95 21.88 -10.49 -19.60
N GLY A 96 20.83 -11.22 -19.94
CA GLY A 96 19.71 -11.51 -19.08
C GLY A 96 19.98 -12.68 -18.13
N ILE A 97 19.24 -12.67 -17.03
CA ILE A 97 19.28 -13.50 -15.82
C ILE A 97 19.45 -15.02 -16.05
N PHE A 98 19.09 -15.55 -17.21
CA PHE A 98 19.17 -16.97 -17.55
C PHE A 98 20.61 -17.54 -17.62
N GLY A 99 21.63 -16.71 -17.85
CA GLY A 99 23.03 -17.18 -17.86
C GLY A 99 23.58 -17.61 -16.48
N LYS A 100 22.94 -17.18 -15.38
CA LYS A 100 23.41 -17.46 -14.01
C LYS A 100 22.94 -18.80 -13.44
N VAL A 101 21.91 -19.42 -14.02
CA VAL A 101 21.36 -20.70 -13.53
C VAL A 101 22.00 -21.90 -14.24
N ALA A 102 22.44 -21.74 -15.49
CA ALA A 102 22.98 -22.84 -16.30
C ALA A 102 24.43 -23.26 -15.96
N THR A 103 25.22 -22.42 -15.26
CA THR A 103 26.64 -22.71 -14.96
C THR A 103 26.92 -23.00 -13.49
N GLY A 104 25.92 -23.44 -12.71
CA GLY A 104 26.15 -23.97 -11.35
C GLY A 104 26.80 -23.01 -10.35
N GLY A 105 26.85 -21.71 -10.66
CA GLY A 105 27.49 -20.70 -9.82
C GLY A 105 26.56 -20.26 -8.69
N ARG A 106 26.70 -20.86 -7.50
CA ARG A 106 26.04 -20.36 -6.28
C ARG A 106 26.40 -18.88 -6.09
N PRO A 107 25.43 -17.97 -5.82
CA PRO A 107 25.76 -16.59 -5.49
C PRO A 107 26.66 -16.60 -4.24
N LYS A 108 27.83 -15.96 -4.31
CA LYS A 108 28.70 -15.74 -3.13
C LYS A 108 27.89 -14.99 -2.09
N ALA A 109 27.36 -15.71 -1.10
CA ALA A 109 27.05 -15.16 0.19
C ALA A 109 28.37 -14.57 0.73
N ARG A 110 28.51 -13.25 0.71
CA ARG A 110 29.56 -12.60 1.50
C ARG A 110 29.10 -12.63 2.94
N SER A 111 29.42 -13.74 3.59
CA SER A 111 29.64 -13.82 5.02
C SER A 111 30.53 -12.65 5.44
N GLY A 112 29.99 -11.80 6.30
CA GLY A 112 30.69 -10.71 6.95
C GLY A 112 30.43 -10.75 8.45
N PHE A 113 30.52 -11.94 9.04
CA PHE A 113 30.82 -12.08 10.46
C PHE A 113 32.34 -11.97 10.59
N GLY A 114 32.81 -10.89 11.20
CA GLY A 114 34.22 -10.60 11.37
C GLY A 114 34.40 -9.63 12.51
N GLY A 115 34.18 -10.13 13.74
CA GLY A 115 34.71 -9.51 14.94
C GLY A 115 36.16 -9.96 15.18
N GLY A 116 36.91 -9.14 15.93
CA GLY A 116 38.09 -9.57 16.66
C GLY A 116 39.44 -9.20 16.03
N ALA A 117 39.94 -8.01 16.38
CA ALA A 117 41.27 -7.72 16.93
C ALA A 117 41.44 -6.20 17.00
#